data_AF-X5YS79-F1
#
_entry.id   AF-X5YS79-F1
#
_cell.length_a   1.000
_cell.length_b   1.000
_cell.length_c   1.000
_cell.angle_alpha   90.00
_cell.angle_beta   90.00
_cell.angle_gamma   90.00
#
_symmetry.space_group_name_H-M   'P 1'
#
loop_
_entity.id
_entity.type
_entity.pdbx_description
1 polymer ?
#
loop_
_entity_poly.entity_id
_entity_poly.type
_entity_poly.pdbx_seq_one_letter_code
_entity_poly.pdbx_strand_id
1 'polypeptide(L)'
;MPLVLLFVYGVSGLLAGLGGAMSAARLYAANGLQLGQSYELDAIAAVILGGTSFVGGVGSIWGTLIGGLIIAVLSNGLILAGVSDIWQYIIKGLVIIVAVALDRYRLQAGART
;
A
#
# COMPACT_ATOMS: atom_id res chain seq x y z
N MET A 1 -9.64 9.65 -25.02
CA MET A 1 -8.63 8.69 -24.51
C MET A 1 -7.38 9.36 -23.93
N PRO A 2 -6.74 10.40 -24.52
CA PRO A 2 -5.55 11.01 -23.91
C PRO A 2 -5.86 11.82 -22.63
N LEU A 3 -7.04 12.45 -22.57
CA LEU A 3 -7.41 13.34 -21.46
C LEU A 3 -7.55 12.61 -20.11
N VAL A 4 -8.03 11.36 -20.12
CA VAL A 4 -8.18 10.54 -18.92
C VAL A 4 -6.80 10.14 -18.37
N LEU A 5 -5.89 9.68 -19.22
CA LEU A 5 -4.52 9.36 -18.83
C LEU A 5 -3.80 10.59 -18.28
N LEU A 6 -3.96 11.74 -18.93
CA LEU A 6 -3.34 12.99 -18.49
C LEU A 6 -3.86 13.41 -17.11
N PHE A 7 -5.16 13.24 -16.84
CA PHE A 7 -5.74 13.47 -15.52
C PHE A 7 -5.21 12.47 -14.47
N VAL A 8 -5.15 11.18 -14.78
CA VAL A 8 -4.66 10.14 -13.85
C VAL A 8 -3.19 10.35 -13.49
N TYR A 9 -2.32 10.60 -14.49
CA TYR A 9 -0.91 10.89 -14.25
C TYR A 9 -0.71 12.21 -13.51
N GLY A 10 -1.50 13.25 -13.85
CA GLY A 10 -1.45 14.54 -13.16
C GLY A 10 -1.83 14.41 -11.68
N VAL A 11 -2.92 13.71 -11.38
CA VAL A 11 -3.37 13.44 -10.00
C VAL A 11 -2.35 12.58 -9.26
N SER A 12 -1.85 11.50 -9.86
CA SER A 12 -0.83 10.64 -9.23
C SER A 12 0.44 11.42 -8.89
N GLY A 13 0.91 12.30 -9.78
CA GLY A 13 2.07 13.15 -9.54
C GLY A 13 1.83 14.16 -8.41
N LEU A 14 0.64 14.76 -8.36
CA LEU A 14 0.26 15.68 -7.29
C LEU A 14 0.24 14.99 -5.93
N LEU A 15 -0.39 13.80 -5.82
CA LEU A 15 -0.41 13.04 -4.57
C LEU A 15 0.98 12.58 -4.13
N ALA A 16 1.81 12.12 -5.07
CA ALA A 16 3.20 11.74 -4.78
C ALA A 16 4.01 12.95 -4.26
N GLY A 17 3.83 14.13 -4.87
CA GLY A 17 4.45 15.37 -4.42
C GLY A 17 4.00 15.80 -3.02
N LEU A 18 2.71 15.71 -2.71
CA LEU A 18 2.18 15.97 -1.37
C LEU A 18 2.73 14.99 -0.33
N GLY A 19 2.79 13.69 -0.68
CA GLY A 19 3.40 12.67 0.17
C GLY A 19 4.88 12.95 0.44
N GLY A 20 5.62 13.40 -0.57
CA GLY A 20 7.02 13.85 -0.45
C GLY A 20 7.19 15.08 0.43
N ALA A 21 6.30 16.06 0.34
CA ALA A 21 6.32 17.22 1.22
C ALA A 21 6.05 16.85 2.68
N MET A 22 5.08 15.94 2.93
CA MET A 22 4.79 15.42 4.27
C MET A 22 5.95 14.61 4.84
N SER A 23 6.61 13.77 4.04
CA SER A 23 7.77 13.00 4.49
C SER A 23 8.98 13.90 4.77
N ALA A 24 9.19 14.96 3.97
CA ALA A 24 10.20 15.98 4.21
C ALA A 24 9.95 16.78 5.50
N ALA A 25 8.68 17.09 5.83
CA ALA A 25 8.34 17.69 7.12
C ALA A 25 8.65 16.74 8.30
N ARG A 26 8.49 15.43 8.10
CA ARG A 26 8.80 14.39 9.10
C ARG A 26 10.30 14.12 9.25
N LEU A 27 11.10 14.40 8.21
CA LEU A 27 12.55 14.24 8.20
C LEU A 27 13.26 15.06 9.27
N TYR A 28 12.71 16.22 9.64
CA TYR A 28 13.26 17.02 10.73
C TYR A 28 13.09 16.37 12.12
N ALA A 29 12.17 15.41 12.27
CA ALA A 29 11.85 14.77 13.54
C ALA A 29 12.31 13.30 13.65
N ALA A 30 12.77 12.68 12.56
CA ALA A 30 13.14 11.26 12.51
C ALA A 30 14.48 11.03 11.79
N ASN A 31 15.25 10.04 12.24
CA ASN A 31 16.50 9.62 11.60
C ASN A 31 16.29 9.40 10.08
N GLY A 32 16.99 10.20 9.27
CA GLY A 32 16.80 10.30 7.82
C GLY A 32 16.99 9.02 7.01
N LEU A 33 17.60 7.98 7.61
CA LEU A 33 17.91 6.72 6.93
C LEU A 33 16.69 5.83 6.68
N GLN A 34 15.61 5.97 7.47
CA GLN A 34 14.45 5.07 7.40
C GLN A 34 13.27 5.66 6.59
N LEU A 35 13.38 6.92 6.14
CA LEU A 35 12.29 7.61 5.46
C LEU A 35 12.16 7.13 4.01
N GLY A 36 10.97 6.62 3.66
CA GLY A 36 10.67 6.07 2.34
C GLY A 36 10.88 4.54 2.24
N GLN A 37 11.57 3.93 3.20
CA GLN A 37 11.69 2.47 3.24
C GLN A 37 10.33 1.83 3.58
N SER A 38 9.97 0.76 2.88
CA SER A 38 8.65 0.08 2.93
C SER A 38 7.46 0.80 2.29
N TYR A 39 7.51 2.08 1.94
CA TYR A 39 6.30 2.79 1.47
C TYR A 39 5.70 2.20 0.20
N GLU A 40 6.55 1.74 -0.71
CA GLU A 40 6.13 1.03 -1.92
C GLU A 40 5.45 -0.30 -1.59
N LEU A 41 6.07 -1.08 -0.69
CA LEU A 41 5.53 -2.38 -0.24
C LEU A 41 4.19 -2.22 0.48
N ASP A 42 4.09 -1.22 1.36
CA ASP A 42 2.89 -0.91 2.12
C ASP A 42 1.76 -0.40 1.21
N ALA A 43 2.09 0.39 0.18
CA ALA A 43 1.12 0.82 -0.83
C ALA A 43 0.57 -0.36 -1.64
N ILE A 44 1.43 -1.29 -2.07
CA ILE A 44 1.01 -2.51 -2.77
C ILE A 44 0.12 -3.37 -1.86
N ALA A 45 0.52 -3.56 -0.60
CA ALA A 45 -0.25 -4.33 0.37
C ALA A 45 -1.64 -3.72 0.60
N ALA A 46 -1.73 -2.40 0.80
CA ALA A 46 -2.95 -1.67 1.04
C ALA A 46 -3.97 -1.80 -0.10
N VAL A 47 -3.50 -1.68 -1.33
CA VAL A 47 -4.31 -1.77 -2.56
C VAL A 47 -4.89 -3.19 -2.69
N ILE A 48 -4.07 -4.23 -2.52
CA ILE A 48 -4.52 -5.63 -2.65
C ILE A 48 -5.46 -6.01 -1.50
N LEU A 49 -5.12 -5.64 -0.26
CA LEU A 49 -5.97 -5.92 0.90
C LEU A 49 -7.32 -5.19 0.79
N GLY A 50 -7.32 -4.00 0.20
CA GLY A 50 -8.52 -3.24 -0.15
C GLY A 50 -9.38 -3.86 -1.26
N GLY A 51 -8.93 -4.94 -1.89
CA GLY A 51 -9.69 -5.71 -2.87
C GLY A 51 -9.62 -5.17 -4.29
N THR A 52 -8.66 -4.31 -4.62
CA THR A 52 -8.43 -3.89 -6.01
C THR A 52 -7.49 -4.86 -6.72
N SER A 53 -7.88 -5.31 -7.92
CA SER A 53 -7.14 -6.30 -8.71
C SER A 53 -5.71 -5.84 -9.07
N PHE A 54 -4.72 -6.70 -8.85
CA PHE A 54 -3.32 -6.46 -9.20
C PHE A 54 -3.07 -6.48 -10.72
N VAL A 55 -3.84 -7.28 -11.47
CA VAL A 55 -3.67 -7.48 -12.93
C VAL A 55 -4.40 -6.41 -13.74
N GLY A 56 -5.12 -5.51 -13.07
CA GLY A 56 -6.03 -4.56 -13.71
C GLY A 56 -7.42 -5.15 -13.87
N GLY A 57 -8.44 -4.32 -13.65
CA GLY A 57 -9.83 -4.74 -13.52
C GLY A 57 -10.47 -4.13 -12.29
N VAL A 58 -11.81 -4.25 -12.21
CA VAL A 58 -12.71 -3.59 -11.25
C VAL A 58 -12.12 -3.49 -9.84
N GLY A 59 -12.09 -2.29 -9.30
CA GLY A 59 -11.64 -1.99 -7.95
C GLY A 59 -12.36 -0.75 -7.40
N SER A 60 -12.47 -0.64 -6.08
CA SER A 60 -13.12 0.49 -5.42
C SER A 60 -12.10 1.34 -4.66
N ILE A 61 -12.14 2.66 -4.87
CA ILE A 61 -11.33 3.65 -4.14
C ILE A 61 -11.52 3.50 -2.63
N TRP A 62 -12.76 3.24 -2.19
CA TRP A 62 -13.09 3.05 -0.77
C TRP A 62 -12.44 1.82 -0.16
N GLY A 63 -12.36 0.72 -0.92
CA GLY A 63 -11.69 -0.50 -0.48
C GLY A 63 -10.20 -0.26 -0.26
N THR A 64 -9.53 0.40 -1.21
CA THR A 64 -8.11 0.79 -1.08
C THR A 64 -7.85 1.68 0.12
N LEU A 65 -8.75 2.62 0.42
CA LEU A 65 -8.61 3.54 1.56
C LEU A 65 -8.67 2.77 2.89
N ILE A 66 -9.57 1.80 3.00
CA ILE A 66 -9.66 0.88 4.14
C ILE A 66 -8.41 0.00 4.25
N GLY A 67 -7.94 -0.55 3.12
CA GLY A 67 -6.70 -1.33 3.08
C GLY A 67 -5.47 -0.54 3.55
N GLY A 68 -5.36 0.73 3.16
CA GLY A 68 -4.32 1.65 3.65
C GLY A 68 -4.40 1.88 5.15
N LEU A 69 -5.60 2.05 5.69
CA LEU A 69 -5.84 2.14 7.13
C LEU A 69 -5.39 0.88 7.88
N ILE A 70 -5.67 -0.31 7.34
CA ILE A 70 -5.26 -1.57 7.96
C ILE A 70 -3.73 -1.67 8.03
N ILE A 71 -3.02 -1.37 6.93
CA ILE A 71 -1.56 -1.39 6.89
C ILE A 71 -0.95 -0.34 7.83
N ALA A 72 -1.54 0.86 7.89
CA ALA A 72 -1.10 1.91 8.80
C ALA A 72 -1.27 1.49 10.28
N VAL A 73 -2.42 0.92 10.64
CA VAL A 73 -2.68 0.41 11.99
C VAL A 73 -1.76 -0.76 12.33
N LEU A 74 -1.53 -1.69 11.39
CA LEU A 74 -0.60 -2.80 11.56
C LEU A 74 0.82 -2.30 11.84
N SER A 75 1.32 -1.37 11.01
CA SER A 75 2.67 -0.82 11.18
C SER A 75 2.82 -0.08 12.51
N ASN A 76 1.84 0.75 12.90
CA ASN A 76 1.88 1.41 14.19
C ASN A 76 1.76 0.39 15.34
N GLY A 77 0.86 -0.60 15.25
CA GLY A 77 0.68 -1.64 16.26
C GLY A 77 1.94 -2.46 16.51
N LEU A 78 2.68 -2.82 15.45
CA LEU A 78 3.98 -3.48 15.53
C LEU A 78 5.04 -2.64 16.23
N ILE A 79 5.07 -1.33 15.95
CA ILE A 79 5.98 -0.39 16.64
C ILE A 79 5.62 -0.30 18.13
N LEU A 80 4.33 -0.17 18.48
CA LEU A 80 3.88 -0.12 19.88
C LEU A 80 4.14 -1.44 20.62
N ALA A 81 4.10 -2.57 19.93
CA ALA A 81 4.44 -3.87 20.49
C ALA A 81 5.95 -4.09 20.70
N GLY A 82 6.79 -3.11 20.33
CA GLY A 82 8.25 -3.18 20.52
C GLY A 82 8.95 -4.14 19.54
N VAL A 83 8.31 -4.49 18.42
CA VAL A 83 8.88 -5.39 17.42
C VAL A 83 9.94 -4.65 16.60
N SER A 84 11.15 -5.23 16.50
CA SER A 84 12.24 -4.59 15.76
C SER A 84 11.96 -4.47 14.26
N ASP A 85 12.56 -3.48 13.60
CA ASP A 85 12.28 -3.15 12.20
C ASP A 85 12.42 -4.36 11.26
N ILE A 86 13.42 -5.22 11.48
CA ILE A 86 13.66 -6.43 10.67
C ILE A 86 12.44 -7.35 10.68
N TRP A 87 11.84 -7.57 11.85
CA TRP A 87 10.64 -8.39 11.97
C TRP A 87 9.42 -7.71 11.35
N GLN A 88 9.33 -6.38 11.41
CA GLN A 88 8.26 -5.65 10.72
C GLN A 88 8.34 -5.86 9.19
N TYR A 89 9.53 -5.82 8.60
CA TYR A 89 9.72 -6.12 7.18
C TYR A 89 9.28 -7.54 6.81
N ILE A 90 9.66 -8.54 7.63
CA ILE A 90 9.28 -9.94 7.40
C ILE A 90 7.75 -10.10 7.47
N ILE A 91 7.11 -9.50 8.48
CA ILE A 91 5.66 -9.58 8.68
C ILE A 91 4.92 -8.88 7.53
N LYS A 92 5.36 -7.68 7.14
CA LYS A 92 4.80 -6.95 5.99
C LYS A 92 4.92 -7.77 4.69
N GLY A 93 6.08 -8.38 4.44
CA GLY A 93 6.28 -9.28 3.30
C GLY A 93 5.34 -10.48 3.33
N LEU A 94 5.14 -11.10 4.49
CA LEU A 94 4.22 -12.22 4.66
C LEU A 94 2.76 -11.82 4.40
N VAL A 95 2.35 -10.64 4.89
CA VAL A 95 1.02 -10.07 4.62
C VAL A 95 0.78 -9.89 3.12
N ILE A 96 1.77 -9.40 2.37
CA ILE A 96 1.67 -9.25 0.91
C ILE A 96 1.52 -10.60 0.23
N ILE A 97 2.34 -11.59 0.60
CA ILE A 97 2.27 -12.94 0.01
C ILE A 97 0.88 -13.54 0.23
N VAL A 98 0.34 -13.43 1.44
CA VAL A 98 -1.01 -13.90 1.78
C VAL A 98 -2.08 -13.14 0.99
N ALA A 99 -1.98 -11.80 0.91
CA ALA A 99 -2.92 -10.97 0.18
C ALA A 99 -2.96 -11.32 -1.32
N VAL A 100 -1.79 -11.50 -1.94
CA VAL A 100 -1.67 -11.90 -3.35
C VAL A 100 -2.16 -13.33 -3.55
N ALA A 101 -1.82 -14.27 -2.66
CA ALA A 101 -2.30 -15.64 -2.77
C ALA A 101 -3.83 -15.70 -2.74
N LEU A 102 -4.46 -14.99 -1.79
CA LEU A 102 -5.91 -14.87 -1.71
C LEU A 102 -6.52 -14.23 -2.96
N ASP A 103 -5.93 -13.16 -3.48
CA ASP A 103 -6.36 -12.52 -4.73
C ASP A 103 -6.33 -13.50 -5.91
N ARG A 104 -5.24 -14.27 -6.05
CA ARG A 104 -5.10 -15.30 -7.09
C ARG A 104 -6.12 -16.44 -6.95
N TYR A 105 -6.38 -16.90 -5.73
CA TYR A 105 -7.42 -17.92 -5.48
C TYR A 105 -8.81 -17.44 -5.86
N ARG A 106 -9.13 -16.17 -5.58
CA ARG A 106 -10.42 -15.54 -5.89
C ARG A 106 -10.65 -15.39 -7.39
N LEU A 107 -9.61 -15.01 -8.13
CA LEU A 107 -9.63 -14.94 -9.59
C LEU A 107 -9.85 -16.32 -10.22
N GLN A 108 -9.21 -17.38 -9.70
CA GLN A 108 -9.39 -18.75 -10.20
C GLN A 108 -10.77 -19.32 -9.88
N ALA A 109 -11.37 -18.95 -8.75
CA ALA A 109 -12.71 -19.39 -8.37
C ALA A 109 -13.81 -18.80 -9.28
N GLY A 110 -13.65 -17.56 -9.74
CA GLY A 110 -14.58 -16.92 -10.68
C GLY A 110 -14.51 -17.44 -12.12
N ALA A 111 -13.42 -18.10 -12.51
CA ALA A 111 -13.25 -18.67 -13.86
C ALA A 111 -13.89 -20.05 -14.04
N ARG A 112 -14.55 -20.59 -13.01
CA ARG A 112 -15.13 -21.95 -13.00
C ARG A 112 -16.66 -22.00 -13.14
N THR A 113 -17.30 -20.86 -13.39
CA THR A 113 -18.74 -20.74 -13.67
C THR A 113 -18.95 -20.03 -15.00
#